data_AF-M0I899-F1
#
_entry.id   AF-M0I899-F1
#
_cell.length_a   1.000
_cell.length_b   1.000
_cell.length_c   1.000
_cell.angle_alpha   90.00
_cell.angle_beta   90.00
_cell.angle_gamma   90.00
#
_symmetry.space_group_name_H-M   'P 1'
#
loop_
_entity.id
_entity.type
_entity.pdbx_description
1 polymer ?
#
loop_
_entity_poly.entity_id
_entity_poly.type
_entity_poly.pdbx_seq_one_letter_code
_entity_poly.pdbx_strand_id
1 'polypeptide(L)'
;MRTRDESANAASETDSQSEADTFGVGIHVTETELRFVVNVPSDIGSGWTDPDAFQRLVERTTWEHLDQQSTLQTIATNAPEGETVFLGTVSLLPDETVVSHSLRVPAFENS
;
A
#
# COMPACT_ATOMS: atom_id res chain seq x y z
N MET A 1 -21.06 -38.57 -36.35
CA MET A 1 -20.63 -38.62 -34.93
C MET A 1 -19.39 -37.74 -34.81
N ARG A 2 -19.55 -36.47 -34.41
CA ARG A 2 -18.41 -35.56 -34.13
C ARG A 2 -18.17 -35.59 -32.63
N THR A 3 -16.98 -36.00 -32.27
CA THR A 3 -16.54 -36.24 -30.90
C THR A 3 -16.15 -34.91 -30.25
N ARG A 4 -16.77 -34.62 -29.10
CA ARG A 4 -16.18 -34.10 -27.85
C ARG A 4 -15.48 -32.74 -27.88
N ASP A 5 -16.16 -31.77 -27.25
CA ASP A 5 -15.64 -30.99 -26.11
C ASP A 5 -14.15 -30.60 -26.18
N GLU A 6 -13.86 -29.46 -26.80
CA GLU A 6 -12.78 -28.59 -26.31
C GLU A 6 -13.49 -27.45 -25.56
N SER A 7 -13.69 -27.65 -24.25
CA SER A 7 -12.79 -27.08 -23.25
C SER A 7 -12.64 -25.57 -23.48
N ALA A 8 -13.55 -24.74 -22.97
CA ALA A 8 -13.50 -24.30 -21.58
C ALA A 8 -12.06 -24.05 -21.10
N ASN A 9 -11.25 -23.32 -21.86
CA ASN A 9 -10.09 -22.64 -21.31
C ASN A 9 -9.59 -21.52 -22.23
N ALA A 10 -10.38 -20.44 -22.34
CA ALA A 10 -9.73 -19.13 -22.27
C ALA A 10 -9.30 -18.94 -20.80
N ALA A 11 -8.39 -19.80 -20.33
CA ALA A 11 -7.54 -19.51 -19.21
C ALA A 11 -6.84 -18.24 -19.63
N SER A 12 -7.22 -17.16 -18.95
CA SER A 12 -6.42 -16.00 -18.65
C SER A 12 -5.03 -16.14 -19.26
N GLU A 13 -4.86 -15.53 -20.42
CA GLU A 13 -3.57 -15.38 -21.05
C GLU A 13 -2.62 -14.92 -19.95
N THR A 14 -1.69 -15.82 -19.68
CA THR A 14 -0.68 -15.72 -18.66
C THR A 14 0.06 -14.41 -18.86
N ASP A 15 -0.23 -13.42 -18.04
CA ASP A 15 0.78 -12.44 -17.73
C ASP A 15 1.49 -12.90 -16.46
N SER A 16 2.71 -13.38 -16.64
CA SER A 16 3.66 -13.58 -15.55
C SER A 16 4.30 -12.24 -15.10
N GLN A 17 3.67 -11.10 -15.40
CA GLN A 17 3.85 -9.83 -14.71
C GLN A 17 3.65 -10.06 -13.23
N SER A 18 4.66 -9.74 -12.45
CA SER A 18 4.63 -9.81 -10.99
C SER A 18 3.30 -9.24 -10.48
N GLU A 19 2.46 -10.08 -9.87
CA GLU A 19 1.22 -9.62 -9.27
C GLU A 19 1.58 -8.51 -8.28
N ALA A 20 1.05 -7.32 -8.50
CA ALA A 20 1.40 -6.17 -7.68
C ALA A 20 0.81 -6.36 -6.29
N ASP A 21 1.69 -6.41 -5.30
CA ASP A 21 1.30 -6.51 -3.92
C ASP A 21 0.76 -5.16 -3.45
N THR A 22 -0.38 -5.17 -2.75
CA THR A 22 -1.00 -3.95 -2.23
C THR A 22 -0.66 -3.75 -0.78
N PHE A 23 0.11 -2.70 -0.50
CA PHE A 23 0.57 -2.35 0.83
C PHE A 23 -0.28 -1.24 1.42
N GLY A 24 -0.75 -1.43 2.64
CA GLY A 24 -1.39 -0.38 3.40
C GLY A 24 -0.35 0.58 3.96
N VAL A 25 -0.58 1.88 3.87
CA VAL A 25 0.28 2.90 4.48
C VAL A 25 -0.48 3.67 5.53
N GLY A 26 0.20 3.97 6.63
CA GLY A 26 -0.39 4.71 7.74
C GLY A 26 0.66 5.39 8.59
N ILE A 27 0.18 6.25 9.48
CA ILE A 27 0.98 6.88 10.52
C ILE A 27 0.49 6.36 11.86
N HIS A 28 1.37 5.67 12.57
CA HIS A 28 1.14 5.32 13.95
C HIS A 28 1.47 6.52 14.84
N VAL A 29 0.48 6.98 15.59
CA VAL A 29 0.59 8.08 16.54
C VAL A 29 1.01 7.49 17.87
N THR A 30 2.22 7.81 18.32
CA THR A 30 2.67 7.49 19.67
C THR A 30 2.46 8.69 20.58
N GLU A 31 2.61 8.49 21.89
CA GLU A 31 2.48 9.56 22.90
C GLU A 31 3.39 10.76 22.61
N THR A 32 4.54 10.54 21.94
CA THR A 32 5.55 11.58 21.73
C THR A 32 5.87 11.85 20.27
N GLU A 33 5.57 10.93 19.34
CA GLU A 33 6.05 10.98 17.96
C GLU A 33 5.08 10.35 16.95
N LEU A 34 5.21 10.74 15.68
CA LEU A 34 4.51 10.13 14.55
C LEU A 34 5.43 9.17 13.79
N ARG A 35 5.00 7.92 13.63
CA ARG A 35 5.79 6.87 12.97
C ARG A 35 5.11 6.41 11.68
N PHE A 36 5.83 6.49 10.56
CA PHE A 36 5.36 5.89 9.32
C PHE A 36 5.36 4.37 9.45
N VAL A 37 4.21 3.75 9.18
CA VAL A 37 4.03 2.31 9.24
C VAL A 37 3.46 1.81 7.92
N VAL A 38 4.01 0.69 7.46
CA VAL A 38 3.50 -0.01 6.29
C VAL A 38 2.84 -1.30 6.79
N ASN A 39 1.55 -1.41 6.56
CA ASN A 39 0.79 -2.62 6.82
C ASN A 39 0.92 -3.54 5.61
N VAL A 40 1.57 -4.66 5.84
CA VAL A 40 1.87 -5.65 4.83
C VAL A 40 0.85 -6.78 4.93
N PRO A 41 0.08 -7.08 3.86
CA PRO A 41 -0.90 -8.15 3.90
C PRO A 41 -0.20 -9.50 4.10
N SER A 42 -0.84 -10.46 4.77
CA SER A 42 -0.24 -11.77 5.05
C SER A 42 0.06 -12.61 3.80
N ASP A 43 -0.50 -12.21 2.65
CA ASP A 43 -0.44 -12.92 1.35
C ASP A 43 0.50 -12.25 0.35
N ILE A 44 1.57 -11.61 0.83
CA ILE A 44 2.60 -11.04 -0.06
C ILE A 44 3.37 -12.15 -0.77
N GLY A 45 3.60 -11.96 -2.06
CA GLY A 45 4.58 -12.74 -2.80
C GLY A 45 5.97 -12.59 -2.18
N SER A 46 6.72 -13.69 -2.08
CA SER A 46 8.08 -13.73 -1.49
C SER A 46 9.15 -12.93 -2.25
N GLY A 47 8.76 -12.05 -3.18
CA GLY A 47 9.65 -11.22 -4.00
C GLY A 47 10.28 -10.04 -3.25
N TRP A 48 9.66 -9.59 -2.15
CA TRP A 48 10.18 -8.51 -1.31
C TRP A 48 11.28 -9.02 -0.37
N THR A 49 12.50 -9.06 -0.90
CA THR A 49 13.67 -9.63 -0.19
C THR A 49 14.33 -8.61 0.75
N ASP A 50 14.18 -7.31 0.48
CA ASP A 50 14.80 -6.23 1.25
C ASP A 50 13.73 -5.32 1.90
N PRO A 51 13.44 -5.49 3.20
CA PRO A 51 12.39 -4.74 3.88
C PRO A 51 12.71 -3.25 4.01
N ASP A 52 13.99 -2.87 4.16
CA ASP A 52 14.43 -1.48 4.29
C ASP A 52 14.33 -0.71 2.96
N ALA A 53 14.71 -1.32 1.84
CA ALA A 53 14.55 -0.73 0.51
C ALA A 53 13.06 -0.51 0.19
N PHE A 54 12.25 -1.54 0.41
CA PHE A 54 10.79 -1.47 0.29
C PHE A 54 10.19 -0.35 1.14
N GLN A 55 10.52 -0.29 2.43
CA GLN A 55 9.97 0.71 3.34
C GLN A 55 10.28 2.12 2.85
N ARG A 56 11.53 2.39 2.45
CA ARG A 56 11.94 3.70 1.92
C ARG A 56 11.25 4.02 0.59
N LEU A 57 11.04 3.04 -0.28
CA LEU A 57 10.34 3.24 -1.55
C LEU A 57 8.87 3.61 -1.34
N VAL A 58 8.16 2.88 -0.48
CA VAL A 58 6.77 3.15 -0.13
C VAL A 58 6.63 4.51 0.53
N GLU A 59 7.51 4.82 1.47
CA GLU A 59 7.53 6.10 2.16
C GLU A 59 7.75 7.25 1.17
N ARG A 60 8.77 7.15 0.31
CA ARG A 60 9.05 8.16 -0.72
C ARG A 60 7.86 8.33 -1.65
N THR A 61 7.34 7.25 -2.21
CA THR A 61 6.17 7.26 -3.11
C THR A 61 4.96 7.91 -2.42
N THR A 62 4.75 7.63 -1.14
CA THR A 62 3.66 8.23 -0.37
C THR A 62 3.81 9.75 -0.29
N TRP A 63 5.01 10.24 -0.01
CA TRP A 63 5.30 11.67 0.07
C TRP A 63 5.46 12.36 -1.29
N GLU A 64 5.68 11.62 -2.37
CA GLU A 64 5.58 12.13 -3.74
C GLU A 64 4.11 12.44 -4.13
N HIS A 65 3.15 11.72 -3.54
CA HIS A 65 1.72 11.92 -3.78
C HIS A 65 0.99 12.75 -2.71
N LEU A 66 1.47 12.73 -1.47
CA LEU A 66 0.91 13.47 -0.32
C LEU A 66 1.93 14.46 0.23
N ASP A 67 1.46 15.65 0.62
CA ASP A 67 2.32 16.59 1.33
C ASP A 67 2.62 16.06 2.75
N GLN A 68 3.88 15.69 2.99
CA GLN A 68 4.32 15.09 4.25
C GLN A 68 4.02 16.00 5.44
N GLN A 69 4.40 17.29 5.35
CA GLN A 69 4.23 18.21 6.47
C GLN A 69 2.76 18.43 6.82
N SER A 70 1.93 18.70 5.82
CA SER A 70 0.50 18.93 6.00
C SER A 70 -0.17 17.68 6.56
N THR A 71 0.15 16.49 6.02
CA THR A 71 -0.40 15.22 6.48
C THR A 71 -0.04 14.93 7.93
N LEU A 72 1.25 15.06 8.29
CA LEU A 72 1.71 14.85 9.66
C LEU A 72 1.12 15.88 10.63
N GLN A 73 1.01 17.14 10.22
CA GLN A 73 0.38 18.18 11.04
C GLN A 73 -1.10 17.90 11.28
N THR A 74 -1.84 17.49 10.24
CA THR A 74 -3.25 17.12 10.37
C THR A 74 -3.42 15.95 11.35
N ILE A 75 -2.56 14.95 11.27
CA ILE A 75 -2.57 13.79 12.17
C ILE A 75 -2.20 14.20 13.59
N ALA A 76 -1.11 14.93 13.79
CA ALA A 76 -0.71 15.42 15.12
C ALA A 76 -1.79 16.27 15.80
N THR A 77 -2.62 16.96 15.02
CA THR A 77 -3.66 17.86 15.55
C THR A 77 -4.95 17.11 15.90
N ASN A 78 -5.32 16.07 15.15
CA ASN A 78 -6.65 15.45 15.22
C ASN A 78 -6.64 13.99 15.66
N ALA A 79 -5.54 13.26 15.46
CA ALA A 79 -5.48 11.85 15.75
C ALA A 79 -5.14 11.59 17.22
N PRO A 80 -5.85 10.68 17.90
CA PRO A 80 -5.54 10.30 19.27
C PRO A 80 -4.23 9.50 19.33
N GLU A 81 -3.54 9.62 20.45
CA GLU A 81 -2.35 8.83 20.75
C GLU A 81 -2.67 7.33 20.87
N GLY A 82 -1.77 6.49 20.36
CA GLY A 82 -1.94 5.04 20.31
C GLY A 82 -2.73 4.51 19.10
N GLU A 83 -3.27 5.38 18.25
CA GLU A 83 -3.96 4.98 17.02
C GLU A 83 -3.06 5.00 15.78
N THR A 84 -3.43 4.19 14.79
CA THR A 84 -2.82 4.20 13.46
C THR A 84 -3.76 4.85 12.47
N VAL A 85 -3.39 6.02 11.96
CA VAL A 85 -4.13 6.71 10.93
C VAL A 85 -3.75 6.14 9.58
N PHE A 86 -4.74 5.56 8.89
CA PHE A 86 -4.54 5.00 7.56
C PHE A 86 -4.55 6.10 6.49
N LEU A 87 -3.48 6.17 5.70
CA LEU A 87 -3.33 7.12 4.60
C LEU A 87 -3.84 6.54 3.26
N GLY A 88 -3.94 5.21 3.17
CA GLY A 88 -4.39 4.54 1.96
C GLY A 88 -3.55 3.30 1.62
N THR A 89 -3.58 2.89 0.36
CA THR A 89 -2.80 1.76 -0.14
C THR A 89 -1.91 2.16 -1.30
N VAL A 90 -0.80 1.44 -1.47
CA VAL A 90 0.09 1.53 -2.62
C VAL A 90 0.31 0.12 -3.16
N SER A 91 0.02 -0.08 -4.45
CA SER A 91 0.27 -1.33 -5.16
C SER A 91 1.60 -1.23 -5.91
N LEU A 92 2.52 -2.11 -5.56
CA LEU A 92 3.89 -2.11 -6.05
C LEU A 92 4.27 -3.50 -6.57
N LEU A 93 5.11 -3.52 -7.59
CA LEU A 93 5.82 -4.72 -8.01
C LEU A 93 7.11 -4.89 -7.18
N PRO A 94 7.59 -6.13 -7.00
CA PRO A 94 8.88 -6.41 -6.36
C PRO A 94 10.09 -5.81 -7.10
N ASP A 95 9.91 -5.36 -8.35
CA ASP A 95 10.88 -4.58 -9.13
C ASP A 95 10.81 -3.07 -8.81
N GLU A 96 10.28 -2.70 -7.64
CA GLU A 96 10.15 -1.31 -7.17
C GLU A 96 9.23 -0.40 -8.02
N THR A 97 8.46 -0.98 -8.94
CA THR A 97 7.55 -0.25 -9.84
C THR A 97 6.18 -0.04 -9.20
N VAL A 98 5.72 1.22 -9.14
CA VAL A 98 4.36 1.58 -8.67
C VAL A 98 3.38 1.37 -9.81
N VAL A 99 2.36 0.54 -9.60
CA VAL A 99 1.27 0.36 -10.59
C VAL A 99 -0.02 1.07 -10.20
N SER A 100 -0.29 1.22 -8.91
CA SER A 100 -1.51 1.85 -8.43
C SER A 100 -1.30 2.42 -7.03
N HIS A 101 -2.04 3.48 -6.71
CA HIS A 101 -2.05 4.05 -5.38
C HIS A 101 -3.42 4.63 -5.08
N SER A 102 -3.87 4.47 -3.84
CA SER A 102 -5.12 5.02 -3.31
C SER A 102 -4.81 5.83 -2.05
N LEU A 103 -3.88 6.76 -2.19
CA LEU A 103 -3.41 7.64 -1.11
C LEU A 103 -4.31 8.86 -0.98
N ARG A 104 -4.71 9.19 0.25
CA ARG A 104 -5.48 10.40 0.56
C ARG A 104 -5.01 10.99 1.88
N VAL A 105 -5.14 12.31 1.98
CA VAL A 105 -4.97 12.99 3.27
C VAL A 105 -6.11 12.52 4.19
N PRO A 106 -5.81 12.11 5.44
CA PRO A 106 -6.83 11.68 6.37
C PRO A 106 -7.77 12.85 6.68
N ALA A 107 -9.05 12.68 6.36
CA ALA A 107 -10.09 13.61 6.72
C ALA A 107 -10.61 13.24 8.10
N PHE A 108 -10.19 13.99 9.12
CA PHE A 108 -10.79 13.91 10.44
C PHE A 108 -12.04 14.78 10.42
N GLU A 109 -13.22 14.16 10.34
CA GLU A 109 -14.46 14.88 10.59
C GLU A 109 -14.46 15.30 12.05
N ASN A 110 -14.28 16.60 12.32
CA ASN A 110 -14.50 17.20 13.63
C ASN A 110 -15.99 17.00 13.98
N SER A 111 -16.34 15.91 14.69
CA SER A 111 -17.69 15.69 15.25
C SER A 111 -17.88 16.47 16.54
#